data_AF-A0A363MX52-F1
#
_entry.id   AF-A0A363MX52-F1
#
_cell.length_a   1.000
_cell.length_b   1.000
_cell.length_c   1.000
_cell.angle_alpha   90.00
_cell.angle_beta   90.00
_cell.angle_gamma   90.00
#
_symmetry.space_group_name_H-M   'P 1'
#
loop_
_entity.id
_entity.type
_entity.pdbx_description
1 polymer ?
#
loop_
_entity_poly.entity_id
_entity_poly.type
_entity_poly.pdbx_seq_one_letter_code
_entity_poly.pdbx_strand_id
1 'polypeptide(L)'
;MAIHIVGDALRSFEEPAMKLSADIDSYESTLFLKKNIPDDMIEDIYYLKNRAGLYKKLLLLSNEVVNSIKAEGEERPAQRDVRDLHTKLVLLYDQVQEDANNLLNIYLSLSARKTNDVMKILTVFSVFFMPLTFIVGIYGMNFKFMPELESPLGYPLTILSMIVISVLIFFWFKRKKWL
;
A
#
# COMPACT_ATOMS: atom_id res chain seq x y z
N MET A 1 -18.14 27.80 35.79
CA MET A 1 -18.30 26.35 36.17
C MET A 1 -18.56 25.43 34.97
N ALA A 2 -19.53 25.71 34.10
CA ALA A 2 -19.82 24.85 32.94
C ALA A 2 -18.67 24.76 31.92
N ILE A 3 -17.93 25.85 31.71
CA ILE A 3 -16.74 25.90 30.82
C ILE A 3 -15.66 24.93 31.28
N HIS A 4 -15.41 24.82 32.58
CA HIS A 4 -14.41 23.91 33.13
C HIS A 4 -14.78 22.44 32.87
N ILE A 5 -16.05 22.07 33.05
CA ILE A 5 -16.52 20.69 32.78
C ILE A 5 -16.36 20.34 31.31
N VAL A 6 -16.72 21.25 30.39
CA VAL A 6 -16.55 21.03 28.95
C VAL A 6 -15.07 20.97 28.57
N GLY A 7 -14.24 21.83 29.15
CA GLY A 7 -12.79 21.80 28.96
C GLY A 7 -12.17 20.47 29.41
N ASP A 8 -12.54 19.96 30.59
CA ASP A 8 -12.03 18.69 31.10
C ASP A 8 -12.55 17.49 30.29
N ALA A 9 -13.81 17.55 29.82
CA ALA A 9 -14.35 16.55 28.90
C ALA A 9 -13.58 16.53 27.58
N LEU A 10 -13.23 17.69 27.01
CA LEU A 10 -12.42 17.76 25.78
C LEU A 10 -10.98 17.26 26.01
N ARG A 11 -10.36 17.58 27.14
CA ARG A 11 -9.01 17.08 27.48
C ARG A 11 -8.95 15.55 27.52
N SER A 12 -10.05 14.88 27.86
CA SER A 12 -10.11 13.40 27.81
C SER A 12 -9.89 12.81 26.41
N PHE A 13 -10.02 13.60 25.34
CA PHE A 13 -9.75 13.18 23.96
C PHE A 13 -8.28 13.37 23.54
N GLU A 14 -7.45 14.12 24.28
CA GLU A 14 -6.04 14.33 23.91
C GLU A 14 -5.22 13.03 24.00
N GLU A 15 -5.36 12.29 25.11
CA GLU A 15 -4.69 11.00 25.34
C GLU A 15 -4.99 9.96 24.23
N PRO A 16 -6.26 9.67 23.89
CA PRO A 16 -6.59 8.80 22.78
C PRO A 16 -6.06 9.29 21.42
N ALA A 17 -6.07 10.61 21.17
CA ALA A 17 -5.57 11.16 19.91
C ALA A 17 -4.06 10.95 19.77
N MET A 18 -3.29 11.23 20.83
CA MET A 18 -1.84 11.00 20.88
C MET A 18 -1.51 9.51 20.70
N LYS A 19 -2.27 8.61 21.34
CA LYS A 19 -2.09 7.18 21.19
C LYS A 19 -2.33 6.71 19.75
N LEU A 20 -3.41 7.17 19.12
CA LEU A 20 -3.69 6.83 17.72
C LEU A 20 -2.60 7.34 16.77
N SER A 21 -2.08 8.54 17.01
CA SER A 21 -0.96 9.09 16.23
C SER A 21 0.30 8.22 16.38
N ALA A 22 0.66 7.86 17.62
CA ALA A 22 1.82 7.00 17.88
C ALA A 22 1.65 5.59 17.28
N ASP A 23 0.43 5.04 17.31
CA ASP A 23 0.12 3.77 16.66
C ASP A 23 0.34 3.88 15.14
N ILE A 24 -0.11 4.97 14.49
CA ILE A 24 0.13 5.24 13.06
C ILE A 24 1.64 5.28 12.75
N ASP A 25 2.44 6.01 13.53
CA ASP A 25 3.89 6.11 13.32
C ASP A 25 4.58 4.74 13.41
N SER A 26 4.10 3.87 14.31
CA SER A 26 4.58 2.49 14.46
C SER A 26 4.24 1.63 13.23
N TYR A 27 3.02 1.74 12.71
CA TYR A 27 2.61 1.04 11.49
C TYR A 27 3.36 1.56 10.26
N GLU A 28 3.57 2.87 10.15
CA GLU A 28 4.38 3.49 9.10
C GLU A 28 5.81 2.92 9.12
N SER A 29 6.46 2.96 10.28
CA SER A 29 7.81 2.42 10.46
C SER A 29 7.87 0.94 10.07
N THR A 30 6.86 0.16 10.43
CA THR A 30 6.79 -1.26 10.08
C THR A 30 6.64 -1.46 8.57
N LEU A 31 5.83 -0.65 7.90
CA LEU A 31 5.60 -0.71 6.46
C LEU A 31 6.87 -0.40 5.65
N PHE A 32 7.67 0.56 6.11
CA PHE A 32 8.91 0.97 5.43
C PHE A 32 10.14 0.13 5.78
N LEU A 33 10.26 -0.35 7.02
CA LEU A 33 11.46 -1.05 7.49
C LEU A 33 11.40 -2.57 7.31
N LYS A 34 10.21 -3.19 7.32
CA LYS A 34 10.09 -4.65 7.19
C LYS A 34 9.89 -5.06 5.73
N LYS A 35 10.71 -6.03 5.29
CA LYS A 35 10.61 -6.66 3.98
C LYS A 35 9.32 -7.48 3.78
N ASN A 36 8.71 -7.95 4.86
CA ASN A 36 7.44 -8.67 4.85
C ASN A 36 6.41 -7.89 5.66
N ILE A 37 5.37 -7.43 4.98
CA ILE A 37 4.24 -6.75 5.59
C ILE A 37 3.29 -7.81 6.17
N PRO A 38 2.88 -7.72 7.45
CA PRO A 38 1.90 -8.62 8.04
C PRO A 38 0.55 -8.55 7.32
N ASP A 39 -0.12 -9.69 7.14
CA ASP A 39 -1.42 -9.77 6.43
C ASP A 39 -2.57 -9.09 7.21
N ASP A 40 -2.45 -9.03 8.54
CA ASP A 40 -3.37 -8.38 9.48
C ASP A 40 -3.21 -6.85 9.56
N MET A 41 -2.12 -6.29 9.03
CA MET A 41 -1.82 -4.86 9.12
C MET A 41 -2.90 -3.98 8.47
N ILE A 42 -3.54 -4.44 7.38
CA ILE A 42 -4.64 -3.69 6.75
C ILE A 42 -5.81 -3.53 7.72
N GLU A 43 -6.14 -4.61 8.44
CA GLU A 43 -7.27 -4.64 9.36
C GLU A 43 -7.01 -3.68 10.54
N ASP A 44 -5.79 -3.70 11.08
CA ASP A 44 -5.34 -2.79 12.13
C ASP A 44 -5.42 -1.31 11.71
N ILE A 45 -4.87 -0.96 10.54
CA ILE A 45 -4.91 0.42 10.03
C ILE A 45 -6.37 0.85 9.79
N TYR A 46 -7.21 -0.07 9.33
CA TYR A 46 -8.64 0.18 9.15
C TYR A 46 -9.36 0.45 10.49
N TYR A 47 -9.06 -0.32 11.54
CA TYR A 47 -9.60 -0.07 12.89
C TYR A 47 -9.12 1.28 13.43
N LEU A 48 -7.85 1.64 13.26
CA LEU A 48 -7.32 2.95 13.65
C LEU A 48 -8.07 4.10 12.97
N LYS A 49 -8.21 4.04 11.63
CA LYS A 49 -8.97 5.02 10.84
C LYS A 49 -10.41 5.18 11.33
N ASN A 50 -11.08 4.06 11.58
CA ASN A 50 -12.46 4.06 12.06
C ASN A 50 -12.58 4.65 13.46
N ARG A 51 -11.67 4.29 14.39
CA ARG A 51 -11.64 4.86 15.75
C ARG A 51 -11.41 6.37 15.71
N ALA A 52 -10.43 6.85 14.94
CA ALA A 52 -10.20 8.27 14.74
C ALA A 52 -11.44 8.99 14.18
N GLY A 53 -12.14 8.36 13.22
CA GLY A 53 -13.38 8.89 12.66
C GLY A 53 -14.52 8.98 13.66
N LEU A 54 -14.65 8.00 14.55
CA LEU A 54 -15.65 8.04 15.62
C LEU A 54 -15.37 9.19 16.59
N TYR A 55 -14.12 9.38 17.04
CA TYR A 55 -13.75 10.49 17.91
C TYR A 55 -13.96 11.85 17.24
N LYS A 56 -13.56 12.00 15.98
CA LYS A 56 -13.83 13.22 15.19
C LYS A 56 -15.33 13.51 15.12
N LYS A 57 -16.16 12.48 14.85
CA LYS A 57 -17.62 12.66 14.79
C LYS A 57 -18.19 13.10 16.13
N LEU A 58 -17.72 12.56 17.25
CA LEU A 58 -18.12 12.99 18.59
C LEU A 58 -17.74 14.46 18.86
N LEU A 59 -16.54 14.87 18.46
CA LEU A 59 -16.10 16.27 18.58
C LEU A 59 -16.92 17.20 17.68
N LEU A 60 -17.24 16.80 16.45
CA LEU A 60 -18.10 17.59 15.57
C LEU A 60 -19.50 17.79 16.16
N LEU A 61 -20.06 16.76 16.80
CA LEU A 61 -21.34 16.86 17.52
C LEU A 61 -21.24 17.75 18.77
N SER A 62 -20.09 17.78 19.44
CA SER A 62 -19.87 18.67 20.59
C SER A 62 -19.64 20.13 20.20
N ASN A 63 -19.46 20.44 18.90
CA ASN A 63 -19.17 21.79 18.42
C ASN A 63 -20.28 22.79 18.74
N GLU A 64 -21.55 22.38 18.65
CA GLU A 64 -22.68 23.23 19.03
C GLU A 64 -22.68 23.56 20.52
N VAL A 65 -22.34 22.58 21.36
CA VAL A 65 -22.22 22.78 22.81
C VAL A 65 -21.08 23.74 23.13
N VAL A 66 -19.92 23.57 22.50
CA VAL A 66 -18.76 24.44 22.70
C VAL A 66 -19.04 25.89 22.25
N ASN A 67 -19.74 26.08 21.12
CA ASN A 67 -20.06 27.43 20.60
C ASN A 67 -21.26 28.09 21.28
N SER A 68 -22.18 27.33 21.87
CA SER A 68 -23.37 27.86 22.55
C SER A 68 -23.09 28.42 23.94
N ILE A 69 -21.95 28.06 24.55
CA ILE A 69 -21.51 28.66 25.81
C ILE A 69 -21.15 30.13 25.56
N LYS A 70 -21.89 31.05 26.16
CA LYS A 70 -21.57 32.49 26.15
C LYS A 70 -20.92 32.85 27.47
N ALA A 71 -19.63 33.18 27.45
CA ALA A 71 -18.93 33.70 28.62
C ALA A 71 -18.92 35.23 28.61
N GLU A 72 -19.23 35.84 29.75
CA GLU A 72 -19.14 37.29 29.97
C GLU A 72 -18.08 37.59 31.04
N GLY A 73 -17.49 38.79 30.98
CA GLY A 73 -16.47 39.22 31.96
C GLY A 73 -15.20 38.37 31.95
N GLU A 74 -14.79 37.89 33.12
CA GLU A 74 -13.52 37.19 33.37
C GLU A 74 -13.46 35.76 32.80
N GLU A 75 -14.59 35.12 32.44
CA GLU A 75 -14.59 33.76 31.87
C GLU A 75 -14.34 33.73 30.33
N ARG A 76 -14.19 34.89 29.68
CA ARG A 76 -13.93 35.00 28.22
C ARG A 76 -12.64 34.30 27.75
N PRO A 77 -11.48 34.42 28.44
CA PRO A 77 -10.26 33.71 28.07
C PRO A 77 -10.44 32.19 28.15
N ALA A 78 -11.06 31.70 29.23
CA ALA A 78 -11.32 30.27 29.41
C ALA A 78 -12.24 29.70 28.30
N GLN A 79 -13.25 30.45 27.86
CA GLN A 79 -14.07 30.05 26.72
C GLN A 79 -13.26 29.93 25.43
N ARG A 80 -12.36 30.88 25.18
CA ARG A 80 -11.49 30.87 24.00
C ARG A 80 -10.58 29.64 24.02
N ASP A 81 -9.96 29.35 25.16
CA ASP A 81 -9.09 28.18 25.32
C ASP A 81 -9.82 26.86 25.02
N VAL A 82 -11.08 26.73 25.47
CA VAL A 82 -11.91 25.55 25.18
C VAL A 82 -12.23 25.42 23.68
N ARG A 83 -12.49 26.54 22.98
CA ARG A 83 -12.73 26.54 21.53
C ARG A 83 -11.47 26.21 20.74
N ASP A 84 -10.34 26.73 21.17
CA ASP A 84 -9.04 26.48 20.54
C ASP A 84 -8.63 25.01 20.75
N LEU A 85 -8.86 24.46 21.96
CA LEU A 85 -8.65 23.03 22.25
C LEU A 85 -9.56 22.14 21.39
N HIS A 86 -10.85 22.46 21.29
CA HIS A 86 -11.79 21.72 20.44
C HIS A 86 -11.32 21.69 18.98
N THR A 87 -10.93 22.85 18.44
CA THR A 87 -10.44 22.99 17.07
C THR A 87 -9.17 22.17 16.87
N LYS A 88 -8.21 22.26 17.81
CA LYS A 88 -6.96 21.47 17.80
C LYS A 88 -7.25 19.98 17.77
N LEU A 89 -8.18 19.48 18.59
CA LEU A 89 -8.55 18.07 18.64
C LEU A 89 -9.18 17.61 17.32
N VAL A 90 -10.12 18.40 16.76
CA VAL A 90 -10.74 18.08 15.46
C VAL A 90 -9.67 17.94 14.37
N LEU A 91 -8.71 18.88 14.32
CA LEU A 91 -7.60 18.84 13.36
C LEU A 91 -6.69 17.64 13.59
N LEU A 92 -6.37 17.30 14.84
CA LEU A 92 -5.52 16.16 15.17
C LEU A 92 -6.16 14.83 14.72
N TYR A 93 -7.45 14.63 14.98
CA TYR A 93 -8.14 13.43 14.50
C TYR A 93 -8.30 13.40 12.98
N ASP A 94 -8.41 14.57 12.33
CA ASP A 94 -8.41 14.65 10.87
C ASP A 94 -7.08 14.20 10.28
N GLN A 95 -5.97 14.69 10.85
CA GLN A 95 -4.61 14.30 10.48
C GLN A 95 -4.41 12.78 10.62
N VAL A 96 -4.79 12.21 11.78
CA VAL A 96 -4.73 10.75 12.02
C VAL A 96 -5.55 9.97 10.98
N GLN A 97 -6.72 10.47 10.57
CA GLN A 97 -7.49 9.81 9.50
C GLN A 97 -6.80 9.90 8.13
N GLU A 98 -6.21 11.06 7.80
CA GLU A 98 -5.47 11.25 6.56
C GLU A 98 -4.25 10.35 6.49
N ASP A 99 -3.46 10.30 7.57
CA ASP A 99 -2.27 9.45 7.67
C ASP A 99 -2.62 7.96 7.56
N ALA A 100 -3.69 7.52 8.23
CA ALA A 100 -4.18 6.14 8.10
C ALA A 100 -4.61 5.81 6.66
N ASN A 101 -5.28 6.75 5.95
CA ASN A 101 -5.62 6.55 4.54
C ASN A 101 -4.37 6.52 3.65
N ASN A 102 -3.38 7.37 3.92
CA ASN A 102 -2.11 7.37 3.21
C ASN A 102 -1.40 6.02 3.37
N LEU A 103 -1.33 5.49 4.59
CA LEU A 103 -0.77 4.16 4.86
C LEU A 103 -1.50 3.04 4.10
N LEU A 104 -2.84 3.05 4.06
CA LEU A 104 -3.61 2.09 3.25
C LEU A 104 -3.25 2.18 1.76
N ASN A 105 -3.11 3.39 1.23
CA ASN A 105 -2.74 3.60 -0.18
C ASN A 105 -1.32 3.12 -0.47
N ILE A 106 -0.36 3.39 0.43
CA ILE A 106 1.02 2.91 0.31
C ILE A 106 1.03 1.38 0.34
N TYR A 107 0.31 0.76 1.28
CA TYR A 107 0.18 -0.70 1.35
C TYR A 107 -0.32 -1.29 0.02
N LEU A 108 -1.42 -0.75 -0.53
CA LEU A 108 -1.98 -1.21 -1.80
C LEU A 108 -0.97 -1.05 -2.95
N SER A 109 -0.22 0.06 -2.97
CA SER A 109 0.84 0.28 -3.96
C SER A 109 1.98 -0.75 -3.85
N LEU A 110 2.42 -1.05 -2.62
CA LEU A 110 3.46 -2.06 -2.37
C LEU A 110 2.98 -3.47 -2.74
N SER A 111 1.74 -3.81 -2.42
CA SER A 111 1.13 -5.09 -2.79
C SER A 111 1.00 -5.25 -4.31
N ALA A 112 0.57 -4.19 -5.01
CA ALA A 112 0.52 -4.15 -6.47
C ALA A 112 1.92 -4.29 -7.09
N ARG A 113 2.95 -3.63 -6.53
CA ARG A 113 4.35 -3.79 -6.96
C ARG A 113 4.82 -5.24 -6.82
N LYS A 114 4.58 -5.88 -5.67
CA LYS A 114 4.94 -7.29 -5.45
C LYS A 114 4.26 -8.21 -6.47
N THR A 115 2.97 -7.97 -6.75
CA THR A 115 2.21 -8.73 -7.75
C THR A 115 2.78 -8.51 -9.16
N ASN A 116 3.11 -7.27 -9.51
CA ASN A 116 3.75 -6.93 -10.79
C ASN A 116 5.12 -7.60 -10.94
N ASP A 117 5.92 -7.66 -9.87
CA ASP A 117 7.21 -8.34 -9.88
C ASP A 117 7.06 -9.86 -10.10
N VAL A 118 6.07 -10.49 -9.46
CA VAL A 118 5.75 -11.92 -9.69
C VAL A 118 5.34 -12.13 -11.15
N MET A 119 4.41 -11.32 -11.66
CA MET A 119 3.99 -11.39 -13.07
C MET A 119 5.15 -11.18 -14.04
N LYS A 120 6.07 -10.27 -13.71
CA LYS A 120 7.29 -10.01 -14.49
C LYS A 120 8.16 -11.25 -14.57
N ILE A 121 8.40 -11.93 -13.43
CA ILE A 121 9.18 -13.17 -13.38
C ILE A 121 8.50 -14.26 -14.23
N LEU A 122 7.20 -14.49 -14.07
CA LEU A 122 6.45 -15.48 -14.86
C LEU A 122 6.48 -15.17 -16.36
N THR A 123 6.38 -13.89 -16.72
CA THR A 123 6.46 -13.43 -18.11
C THR A 123 7.85 -13.70 -18.70
N VAL A 124 8.92 -13.40 -17.94
CA VAL A 124 10.30 -13.69 -18.36
C VAL A 124 10.42 -15.18 -18.68
N PHE A 125 10.03 -16.08 -17.76
CA PHE A 125 10.05 -17.52 -18.02
C PHE A 125 9.24 -17.89 -19.27
N SER A 126 8.03 -17.38 -19.41
CA SER A 126 7.16 -17.65 -20.57
C SER A 126 7.79 -17.23 -21.90
N VAL A 127 8.44 -16.07 -21.96
CA VAL A 127 9.08 -15.58 -23.20
C VAL A 127 10.29 -16.43 -23.59
N PHE A 128 11.03 -16.99 -22.62
CA PHE A 128 12.08 -17.97 -22.91
C PHE A 128 11.50 -19.31 -23.39
N PHE A 129 10.49 -19.82 -22.71
CA PHE A 129 9.93 -21.15 -23.03
C PHE A 129 9.11 -21.17 -24.31
N MET A 130 8.30 -20.16 -24.61
CA MET A 130 7.39 -20.15 -25.76
C MET A 130 8.06 -20.45 -27.12
N PRO A 131 9.18 -19.83 -27.53
CA PRO A 131 9.84 -20.18 -28.78
C PRO A 131 10.53 -21.55 -28.71
N LEU A 132 11.09 -21.93 -27.56
CA LEU A 132 11.72 -23.23 -27.36
C LEU A 132 10.69 -24.36 -27.49
N THR A 133 9.56 -24.23 -26.80
CA THR A 133 8.46 -25.21 -26.85
C THR A 133 7.78 -25.23 -28.21
N PHE A 134 7.72 -24.10 -28.92
CA PHE A 134 7.24 -24.07 -30.30
C PHE A 134 8.13 -24.89 -31.24
N ILE A 135 9.45 -24.73 -31.17
CA ILE A 135 10.38 -25.51 -31.98
C ILE A 135 10.31 -26.99 -31.62
N VAL A 136 10.33 -27.33 -30.32
CA VAL A 136 10.14 -28.72 -29.86
C VAL A 136 8.80 -29.28 -30.34
N GLY A 137 7.74 -28.47 -30.31
CA GLY A 137 6.42 -28.83 -30.79
C GLY A 137 6.42 -29.18 -32.28
N ILE A 138 7.03 -28.35 -33.12
CA ILE A 138 7.18 -28.61 -34.56
C ILE A 138 7.92 -29.93 -34.82
N TYR A 139 9.08 -30.13 -34.17
CA TYR A 139 9.85 -31.37 -34.34
C TYR A 139 9.20 -32.60 -33.68
N GLY A 140 8.27 -32.40 -32.75
CA GLY A 140 7.43 -33.46 -32.17
C GLY A 140 6.25 -33.87 -33.05
N MET A 141 5.99 -33.17 -34.15
CA MET A 141 4.95 -33.56 -35.11
C MET A 141 5.45 -34.72 -35.98
N ASN A 142 4.66 -35.79 -36.08
CA ASN A 142 4.99 -36.98 -36.90
C ASN A 142 4.79 -36.74 -38.41
N PHE A 143 5.39 -35.69 -38.99
CA PHE A 143 5.34 -35.47 -40.44
C PHE A 143 6.28 -36.42 -41.18
N LYS A 144 5.78 -37.00 -42.27
CA LYS A 144 6.47 -37.98 -43.12
C LYS A 144 7.56 -37.38 -44.03
N PHE A 145 7.60 -36.06 -44.16
CA PHE A 145 8.55 -35.30 -44.98
C PHE A 145 9.16 -34.18 -44.11
N MET A 146 10.19 -34.51 -43.34
CA MET A 146 11.05 -33.55 -42.65
C MET A 146 12.47 -33.70 -43.19
N PRO A 147 12.83 -33.03 -44.30
CA PRO A 147 14.16 -33.17 -44.92
C PRO A 147 15.32 -32.77 -44.00
N GLU A 148 15.04 -31.98 -42.96
CA GLU A 148 16.00 -31.58 -41.92
C GLU A 148 16.34 -32.72 -40.95
N LEU A 149 15.47 -33.73 -40.79
CA LEU A 149 15.65 -34.85 -39.86
C LEU A 149 16.56 -35.96 -40.42
N GLU A 150 16.64 -36.08 -41.75
CA GLU A 150 17.48 -37.07 -42.44
C GLU A 150 18.96 -36.65 -42.48
N SER A 151 19.25 -35.37 -42.20
CA SER A 151 20.62 -34.86 -42.11
C SER A 151 21.22 -35.11 -40.73
N PRO A 152 22.44 -35.66 -40.61
CA PRO A 152 23.12 -35.83 -39.32
C PRO A 152 23.41 -34.49 -38.60
N LEU A 153 23.30 -33.36 -39.30
CA LEU A 153 23.48 -32.01 -38.75
C LEU A 153 22.17 -31.32 -38.33
N GLY A 154 21.00 -31.90 -38.64
CA GLY A 154 19.70 -31.28 -38.32
C GLY A 154 19.49 -31.08 -36.82
N TYR A 155 19.73 -32.14 -36.03
CA TYR A 155 19.58 -32.07 -34.57
C TYR A 155 20.54 -31.05 -33.91
N PRO A 156 21.86 -31.05 -34.21
CA PRO A 156 22.77 -30.00 -33.74
C PRO A 156 22.36 -28.58 -34.17
N LEU A 157 21.89 -28.40 -35.41
CA LEU A 157 21.51 -27.08 -35.93
C LEU A 157 20.26 -26.53 -35.21
N THR A 158 19.29 -27.38 -34.90
CA THR A 158 18.09 -27.02 -34.14
C THR A 158 18.42 -26.65 -32.69
N ILE A 159 19.34 -27.36 -32.05
CA ILE A 159 19.82 -26.97 -30.71
C ILE A 159 20.54 -25.62 -30.78
N LEU A 160 21.38 -25.41 -31.78
CA LEU A 160 22.08 -24.14 -31.96
C LEU A 160 21.10 -22.98 -32.16
N SER A 161 20.04 -23.17 -32.96
CA SER A 161 19.02 -22.13 -33.18
C SER A 161 18.24 -21.81 -31.91
N MET A 162 17.88 -22.82 -31.11
CA MET A 162 17.25 -22.64 -29.79
C MET A 162 18.14 -21.83 -28.83
N ILE A 163 19.45 -22.10 -28.80
CA ILE A 163 20.42 -21.36 -27.98
C ILE A 163 20.53 -19.92 -28.47
N VAL A 164 20.66 -19.70 -29.77
CA VAL A 164 20.76 -18.35 -30.36
C VAL A 164 19.52 -17.51 -30.03
N ILE A 165 18.32 -18.07 -30.19
CA ILE A 165 17.06 -17.39 -29.86
C ILE A 165 17.01 -17.03 -28.38
N SER A 166 17.39 -17.95 -27.50
CA SER A 166 17.44 -17.71 -26.05
C SER A 166 18.40 -16.57 -25.69
N VAL A 167 19.60 -16.56 -26.30
CA VAL A 167 20.59 -15.49 -26.08
C VAL A 167 20.12 -14.14 -26.62
N LEU A 168 19.46 -14.11 -27.77
CA LEU A 168 18.88 -12.89 -28.34
C LEU A 168 17.80 -12.30 -27.41
N ILE A 169 16.90 -13.14 -26.89
CA ILE A 169 15.86 -12.72 -25.94
C ILE A 169 16.49 -12.19 -24.66
N PHE A 170 17.51 -12.88 -24.13
CA PHE A 170 18.24 -12.41 -22.94
C PHE A 170 18.86 -11.03 -23.16
N PHE A 171 19.53 -10.81 -24.29
CA PHE A 171 20.16 -9.53 -24.59
C PHE A 171 19.13 -8.41 -24.79
N TRP A 172 17.99 -8.72 -25.42
CA TRP A 172 16.88 -7.79 -25.58
C TRP A 172 16.28 -7.37 -24.22
N PHE A 173 16.06 -8.33 -23.31
CA PHE A 173 15.58 -8.08 -21.95
C PHE A 173 16.55 -7.23 -21.13
N LYS A 174 17.86 -7.54 -21.22
CA LYS A 174 18.92 -6.76 -20.57
C LYS A 174 18.95 -5.33 -21.06
N ARG A 175 18.79 -5.10 -22.37
CA ARG A 175 18.76 -3.75 -22.95
C ARG A 175 17.53 -2.95 -22.51
N LYS A 176 16.39 -3.60 -22.28
CA LYS A 176 15.16 -2.96 -21.80
C LYS A 176 15.13 -2.68 -20.28
N LYS A 177 16.15 -3.08 -19.50
CA LYS A 177 16.16 -2.98 -18.02
C LYS A 177 14.97 -3.70 -17.36
N TRP A 178 14.44 -4.73 -18.03
CA TRP A 178 13.40 -5.59 -17.46
C TRP A 178 14.00 -6.68 -16.57
N LEU A 179 15.31 -6.87 -16.63
CA LEU A 179 16.13 -7.68 -15.73
C LEU A 179 17.16 -6.78 -15.06
#